data_AF-A0A6P0XVF2-F1
#
_entry.id   AF-A0A6P0XVF2-F1
#
_cell.length_a   1.000
_cell.length_b   1.000
_cell.length_c   1.000
_cell.angle_alpha   90.00
_cell.angle_beta   90.00
_cell.angle_gamma   90.00
#
_symmetry.space_group_name_H-M   'P 1'
#
loop_
_entity.id
_entity.type
_entity.pdbx_description
1 polymer ?
#
loop_
_entity_poly.entity_id
_entity_poly.type
_entity_poly.pdbx_seq_one_letter_code
_entity_poly.pdbx_strand_id
1 'polypeptide(L)'
;MTNYKQKNRLYYRQLHLQTIDLESEDFQQATLLSDHFNNEAQQWQAYVNILGLLALKKWLSDRHLTLDNPIESLPPHQIISSEPICPLQVNGFTVCLLTDENIVNEGIEIPDKMINSPEFAAHFYILIQVSVEEEEAILIGFIRHDQFKNRSLQKNEIGNYQLSLTQLNYDSSHLILNLKYLSPAAIKLPENAWVLEKLTSWLERIFTEAWQPVEELLGNRKPIMTMAFTLEKTTEKLSP
;
A
#
# COMPACT_ATOMS: atom_id res chain seq x y z
N MET A 1 19.13 -28.90 4.20
CA MET A 1 18.11 -27.99 3.63
C MET A 1 16.75 -28.65 3.32
N THR A 2 16.68 -29.95 3.03
CA THR A 2 15.46 -30.66 2.59
C THR A 2 14.32 -30.74 3.62
N ASN A 3 14.64 -30.78 4.92
CA ASN A 3 13.62 -30.97 5.97
C ASN A 3 12.72 -29.73 6.19
N TYR A 4 13.29 -28.52 6.05
CA TYR A 4 12.55 -27.26 6.29
C TYR A 4 11.57 -26.91 5.17
N LYS A 5 11.99 -27.08 3.89
CA LYS A 5 11.12 -26.85 2.72
C LYS A 5 9.90 -27.79 2.73
N GLN A 6 10.11 -29.05 3.11
CA GLN A 6 9.05 -30.05 3.18
C GLN A 6 8.08 -29.79 4.35
N LYS A 7 8.60 -29.30 5.49
CA LYS A 7 7.79 -28.88 6.65
C LYS A 7 6.91 -27.67 6.33
N ASN A 8 7.44 -26.67 5.62
CA ASN A 8 6.68 -25.50 5.20
C ASN A 8 5.57 -25.86 4.21
N ARG A 9 5.83 -26.71 3.21
CA ARG A 9 4.78 -27.21 2.28
C ARG A 9 3.65 -27.93 3.00
N LEU A 10 3.95 -28.76 4.01
CA LEU A 10 2.92 -29.44 4.81
C LEU A 10 2.11 -28.45 5.66
N TYR A 11 2.76 -27.45 6.24
CA TYR A 11 2.11 -26.38 7.00
C TYR A 11 1.19 -25.52 6.11
N TYR A 12 1.63 -25.15 4.90
CA TYR A 12 0.83 -24.38 3.96
C TYR A 12 -0.37 -25.17 3.41
N ARG A 13 -0.21 -26.47 3.17
CA ARG A 13 -1.33 -27.36 2.77
C ARG A 13 -2.38 -27.52 3.86
N GLN A 14 -1.98 -27.50 5.13
CA GLN A 14 -2.92 -27.52 6.26
C GLN A 14 -3.69 -26.20 6.39
N LEU A 15 -3.07 -25.08 6.00
CA LEU A 15 -3.68 -23.75 6.02
C LEU A 15 -4.48 -23.41 4.76
N HIS A 16 -4.57 -24.32 3.78
CA HIS A 16 -5.22 -24.07 2.48
C HIS A 16 -4.73 -22.78 1.81
N LEU A 17 -3.44 -22.47 1.95
CA LEU A 17 -2.86 -21.28 1.32
C LEU A 17 -2.94 -21.40 -0.19
N GLN A 18 -3.10 -20.25 -0.83
CA GLN A 18 -3.27 -20.22 -2.26
C GLN A 18 -1.93 -20.03 -2.97
N THR A 19 -1.57 -21.03 -3.78
CA THR A 19 -0.44 -20.97 -4.71
C THR A 19 -0.85 -20.28 -6.00
N ILE A 20 0.09 -19.52 -6.57
CA ILE A 20 -0.01 -18.78 -7.81
C ILE A 20 1.21 -19.20 -8.63
N ASP A 21 0.96 -19.81 -9.79
CA ASP A 21 2.04 -20.24 -10.68
C ASP A 21 2.66 -19.01 -11.37
N LEU A 22 3.98 -18.89 -11.29
CA LEU A 22 4.75 -17.86 -12.00
C LEU A 22 5.20 -18.42 -13.33
N GLU A 23 4.90 -17.71 -14.41
CA GLU A 23 5.25 -18.15 -15.77
C GLU A 23 6.62 -17.60 -16.19
N SER A 24 7.20 -18.18 -17.25
CA SER A 24 8.49 -17.75 -17.77
C SER A 24 8.50 -16.26 -18.14
N GLU A 25 7.36 -15.74 -18.61
CA GLU A 25 7.13 -14.33 -18.92
C GLU A 25 7.24 -13.44 -17.67
N ASP A 26 6.76 -13.91 -16.51
CA ASP A 26 6.86 -13.17 -15.25
C ASP A 26 8.33 -13.01 -14.83
N PHE A 27 9.12 -14.08 -14.98
CA PHE A 27 10.55 -14.06 -14.70
C PHE A 27 11.33 -13.15 -15.66
N GLN A 28 11.00 -13.19 -16.96
CA GLN A 28 11.61 -12.29 -17.94
C GLN A 28 11.29 -10.83 -17.63
N GLN A 29 10.04 -10.52 -17.28
CA GLN A 29 9.64 -9.18 -16.90
C GLN A 29 10.34 -8.71 -15.62
N ALA A 30 10.43 -9.58 -14.61
CA ALA A 30 11.14 -9.29 -13.37
C ALA A 30 12.62 -8.98 -13.61
N THR A 31 13.31 -9.80 -14.42
CA THR A 31 14.72 -9.57 -14.80
C THR A 31 14.89 -8.24 -15.52
N LEU A 32 14.08 -7.97 -16.56
CA LEU A 32 14.16 -6.72 -17.31
C LEU A 32 13.99 -5.49 -16.42
N LEU A 33 13.08 -5.54 -15.45
CA LEU A 33 12.82 -4.42 -14.55
C LEU A 33 13.87 -4.30 -13.44
N SER A 34 14.42 -5.41 -12.94
CA SER A 34 15.46 -5.40 -11.89
C SER A 34 16.84 -5.01 -12.40
N ASP A 35 17.18 -5.31 -13.66
CA ASP A 35 18.52 -5.10 -14.22
C ASP A 35 18.93 -3.61 -14.31
N HIS A 36 17.99 -2.69 -14.14
CA HIS A 36 18.24 -1.26 -14.13
C HIS A 36 18.96 -0.75 -12.87
N PHE A 37 19.07 -1.58 -11.82
CA PHE A 37 19.73 -1.21 -10.57
C PHE A 37 21.21 -1.61 -10.59
N ASN A 38 22.09 -0.79 -10.00
CA ASN A 38 23.54 -1.02 -10.08
C ASN A 38 24.08 -1.99 -9.01
N ASN A 39 23.28 -2.32 -7.99
CA ASN A 39 23.71 -3.10 -6.84
C ASN A 39 22.99 -4.45 -6.85
N GLU A 40 23.75 -5.55 -6.80
CA GLU A 40 23.23 -6.92 -6.80
C GLU A 40 22.17 -7.17 -5.71
N ALA A 41 22.36 -6.64 -4.50
CA ALA A 41 21.36 -6.78 -3.43
C ALA A 41 20.06 -6.02 -3.74
N GLN A 42 20.16 -4.85 -4.38
CA GLN A 42 19.00 -4.07 -4.81
C GLN A 42 18.30 -4.70 -6.03
N GLN A 43 19.07 -5.25 -6.95
CA GLN A 43 18.56 -6.00 -8.09
C GLN A 43 17.78 -7.23 -7.61
N TRP A 44 18.34 -7.99 -6.68
CA TRP A 44 17.68 -9.16 -6.11
C TRP A 44 16.39 -8.79 -5.37
N GLN A 45 16.42 -7.78 -4.51
CA GLN A 45 15.23 -7.33 -3.79
C GLN A 45 14.15 -6.83 -4.77
N ALA A 46 14.55 -6.05 -5.77
CA ALA A 46 13.67 -5.60 -6.84
C ALA A 46 13.03 -6.78 -7.56
N TYR A 47 13.83 -7.77 -7.94
CA TYR A 47 13.39 -8.97 -8.63
C TYR A 47 12.31 -9.72 -7.84
N VAL A 48 12.55 -9.99 -6.56
CA VAL A 48 11.58 -10.67 -5.67
C VAL A 48 10.31 -9.83 -5.49
N ASN A 49 10.44 -8.53 -5.29
CA ASN A 49 9.33 -7.60 -5.14
C ASN A 49 8.46 -7.53 -6.40
N ILE A 50 9.08 -7.50 -7.59
CA ILE A 50 8.38 -7.50 -8.87
C ILE A 50 7.65 -8.84 -9.08
N LEU A 51 8.27 -9.98 -8.79
CA LEU A 51 7.60 -11.28 -8.88
C LEU A 51 6.39 -11.37 -7.95
N GLY A 52 6.50 -10.89 -6.71
CA GLY A 52 5.38 -10.87 -5.79
C GLY A 52 4.26 -9.94 -6.26
N LEU A 53 4.59 -8.82 -6.90
CA LEU A 53 3.62 -7.90 -7.48
C LEU A 53 2.90 -8.49 -8.70
N LEU A 54 3.64 -9.19 -9.58
CA LEU A 54 3.08 -9.94 -10.71
C LEU A 54 2.15 -11.05 -10.23
N ALA A 55 2.56 -11.82 -9.22
CA ALA A 55 1.73 -12.83 -8.58
C ALA A 55 0.44 -12.23 -8.01
N LEU A 56 0.52 -11.11 -7.28
CA LEU A 56 -0.66 -10.42 -6.75
C LEU A 56 -1.58 -9.98 -7.89
N LYS A 57 -1.02 -9.38 -8.94
CA LYS A 57 -1.79 -8.91 -10.10
C LYS A 57 -2.51 -10.06 -10.80
N LYS A 58 -1.84 -11.20 -11.01
CA LYS A 58 -2.43 -12.43 -11.58
C LYS A 58 -3.56 -12.95 -10.69
N TRP A 59 -3.29 -13.10 -9.39
CA TRP A 59 -4.25 -13.57 -8.39
C TRP A 59 -5.54 -12.72 -8.32
N LEU A 60 -5.40 -11.40 -8.40
CA LEU A 60 -6.51 -10.45 -8.45
C LEU A 60 -7.29 -10.56 -9.78
N SER A 61 -6.56 -10.64 -10.90
CA SER A 61 -7.15 -10.68 -12.24
C SER A 61 -8.03 -11.92 -12.44
N ASP A 62 -7.60 -13.08 -11.96
CA ASP A 62 -8.38 -14.34 -11.96
C ASP A 62 -9.73 -14.21 -11.25
N ARG A 63 -9.87 -13.19 -10.39
CA ARG A 63 -11.05 -12.92 -9.57
C ARG A 63 -11.82 -11.69 -10.02
N HIS A 64 -11.50 -11.14 -11.20
CA HIS A 64 -12.07 -9.91 -11.74
C HIS A 64 -11.83 -8.67 -10.84
N LEU A 65 -10.67 -8.63 -10.18
CA LEU A 65 -10.17 -7.45 -9.49
C LEU A 65 -8.98 -6.90 -10.27
N THR A 66 -8.85 -5.58 -10.36
CA THR A 66 -7.75 -4.91 -11.07
C THR A 66 -6.83 -4.22 -10.08
N LEU A 67 -5.53 -4.36 -10.32
CA LEU A 67 -4.52 -3.50 -9.71
C LEU A 67 -4.37 -2.29 -10.63
N ASP A 68 -4.73 -1.11 -10.14
CA ASP A 68 -4.82 0.09 -10.99
C ASP A 68 -3.45 0.70 -11.31
N ASN A 69 -2.43 0.38 -10.50
CA ASN A 69 -1.07 0.86 -10.69
C ASN A 69 -0.30 -0.03 -11.69
N PRO A 70 0.18 0.53 -12.82
CA PRO A 70 1.13 -0.19 -13.66
C PRO A 70 2.46 -0.34 -12.93
N ILE A 71 3.08 -1.51 -13.04
CA ILE A 71 4.31 -1.87 -12.32
C ILE A 71 5.44 -0.91 -12.70
N GLU A 72 5.50 -0.52 -13.97
CA GLU A 72 6.50 0.39 -14.54
C GLU A 72 6.39 1.82 -14.01
N SER A 73 5.25 2.18 -13.43
CA SER A 73 5.02 3.51 -12.82
C SER A 73 5.40 3.58 -11.35
N LEU A 74 5.72 2.44 -10.72
CA LEU A 74 6.09 2.42 -9.31
C LEU A 74 7.44 3.12 -9.11
N PRO A 75 7.58 3.96 -8.07
CA PRO A 75 8.83 4.61 -7.79
C PRO A 75 9.96 3.59 -7.55
N PRO A 76 11.15 3.76 -8.16
CA PRO A 76 12.22 2.77 -8.03
C PRO A 76 12.63 2.47 -6.58
N HIS A 77 12.52 3.48 -5.70
CA HIS A 77 12.82 3.33 -4.27
C HIS A 77 11.85 2.38 -3.53
N GLN A 78 10.63 2.16 -4.02
CA GLN A 78 9.70 1.19 -3.44
C GLN A 78 10.03 -0.24 -3.90
N ILE A 79 10.55 -0.38 -5.12
CA ILE A 79 10.86 -1.67 -5.72
C ILE A 79 12.15 -2.24 -5.13
N ILE A 80 13.19 -1.42 -4.94
CA ILE A 80 14.50 -1.88 -4.41
C ILE A 80 14.56 -2.01 -2.89
N SER A 81 13.55 -1.50 -2.19
CA SER A 81 13.55 -1.49 -0.73
C SER A 81 13.21 -2.85 -0.18
N SER A 82 13.82 -3.21 0.95
CA SER A 82 13.34 -4.31 1.79
C SER A 82 12.03 -3.94 2.51
N GLU A 83 11.61 -2.69 2.40
CA GLU A 83 10.32 -2.24 2.90
C GLU A 83 9.17 -2.70 1.98
N PRO A 84 7.95 -2.83 2.53
CA PRO A 84 6.76 -3.18 1.77
C PRO A 84 6.41 -2.22 0.62
N ILE A 85 5.81 -2.72 -0.45
CA ILE A 85 5.40 -1.91 -1.60
C ILE A 85 4.04 -1.27 -1.31
N CYS A 86 4.01 0.05 -1.18
CA CYS A 86 2.81 0.82 -0.83
C CYS A 86 2.93 2.27 -1.31
N PRO A 87 1.83 2.94 -1.76
CA PRO A 87 0.46 2.44 -1.90
C PRO A 87 0.16 1.81 -3.26
N LEU A 88 -0.57 0.69 -3.25
CA LEU A 88 -1.17 0.06 -4.42
C LEU A 88 -2.69 0.21 -4.38
N GLN A 89 -3.36 0.41 -5.52
CA GLN A 89 -4.82 0.61 -5.58
C GLN A 89 -5.53 -0.61 -6.18
N VAL A 90 -6.55 -1.08 -5.47
CA VAL A 90 -7.43 -2.19 -5.89
C VAL A 90 -8.87 -1.82 -5.56
N ASN A 91 -9.69 -1.55 -6.59
CA ASN A 91 -11.12 -1.26 -6.42
C ASN A 91 -11.42 -0.15 -5.39
N GLY A 92 -10.61 0.92 -5.39
CA GLY A 92 -10.72 2.04 -4.43
C GLY A 92 -10.12 1.78 -3.04
N PHE A 93 -9.55 0.59 -2.81
CA PHE A 93 -8.75 0.32 -1.62
C PHE A 93 -7.26 0.51 -1.89
N THR A 94 -6.61 1.29 -1.05
CA THR A 94 -5.16 1.23 -0.84
C THR A 94 -4.76 -0.12 -0.21
N VAL A 95 -3.80 -0.80 -0.83
CA VAL A 95 -3.22 -2.08 -0.46
C VAL A 95 -1.70 -1.92 -0.34
N CYS A 96 -1.11 -2.61 0.62
CA CYS A 96 0.32 -2.72 0.83
C CYS A 96 0.75 -4.17 0.59
N LEU A 97 1.71 -4.37 -0.30
CA LEU A 97 2.25 -5.70 -0.60
C LEU A 97 3.53 -5.93 0.21
N LEU A 98 3.51 -7.01 0.96
CA LEU A 98 4.61 -7.56 1.74
C LEU A 98 5.16 -8.76 0.97
N THR A 99 6.41 -8.67 0.53
CA THR A 99 7.08 -9.71 -0.26
C THR A 99 8.30 -10.22 0.46
N ASP A 100 8.43 -11.54 0.50
CA ASP A 100 9.55 -12.21 1.15
C ASP A 100 9.82 -13.54 0.44
N GLU A 101 11.08 -13.90 0.24
CA GLU A 101 11.49 -15.16 -0.35
C GLU A 101 11.49 -16.32 0.66
N ASN A 102 11.77 -16.00 1.92
CA ASN A 102 12.01 -16.96 2.99
C ASN A 102 11.40 -16.47 4.29
N ILE A 103 10.10 -16.69 4.41
CA ILE A 103 9.35 -16.36 5.61
C ILE A 103 9.71 -17.36 6.71
N VAL A 104 10.58 -16.92 7.62
CA VAL A 104 10.92 -17.64 8.86
C VAL A 104 9.83 -17.36 9.90
N ASN A 105 9.65 -18.24 10.89
CA ASN A 105 8.64 -18.16 11.96
C ASN A 105 8.65 -16.84 12.78
N GLU A 106 9.59 -15.93 12.54
CA GLU A 106 9.80 -14.69 13.28
C GLU A 106 8.91 -13.53 12.81
N GLY A 107 8.19 -13.69 11.69
CA GLY A 107 7.27 -12.69 11.16
C GLY A 107 7.97 -11.69 10.23
N ILE A 108 7.24 -10.64 9.82
CA ILE A 108 7.74 -9.61 8.91
C ILE A 108 7.74 -8.24 9.58
N GLU A 109 8.73 -7.42 9.24
CA GLU A 109 8.82 -6.03 9.71
C GLU A 109 8.01 -5.08 8.81
N ILE A 110 7.22 -4.22 9.44
CA ILE A 110 6.49 -3.16 8.75
C ILE A 110 6.91 -1.81 9.32
N PRO A 111 7.45 -0.91 8.48
CA PRO A 111 7.83 0.44 8.91
C PRO A 111 6.68 1.21 9.56
N ASP A 112 6.97 1.95 10.63
CA ASP A 112 5.94 2.73 11.36
C ASP A 112 5.17 3.68 10.44
N LYS A 113 5.89 4.31 9.50
CA LYS A 113 5.32 5.21 8.50
C LYS A 113 4.21 4.55 7.67
N MET A 114 4.29 3.26 7.38
CA MET A 114 3.29 2.54 6.58
C MET A 114 2.02 2.22 7.35
N ILE A 115 2.00 2.43 8.66
CA ILE A 115 0.84 2.22 9.53
C ILE A 115 0.25 3.56 9.96
N ASN A 116 1.12 4.52 10.24
CA ASN A 116 0.78 5.78 10.89
C ASN A 116 0.71 6.98 9.93
N SER A 117 1.43 6.96 8.82
CA SER A 117 1.42 8.06 7.86
C SER A 117 0.26 7.92 6.87
N PRO A 118 -0.56 8.96 6.67
CA PRO A 118 -1.65 8.94 5.68
C PRO A 118 -1.18 8.68 4.23
N GLU A 119 0.08 9.03 3.92
CA GLU A 119 0.65 8.85 2.59
C GLU A 119 0.96 7.38 2.26
N PHE A 120 1.23 6.57 3.28
CA PHE A 120 1.68 5.17 3.14
C PHE A 120 0.75 4.17 3.83
N ALA A 121 -0.26 4.62 4.57
CA ALA A 121 -1.20 3.73 5.21
C ALA A 121 -2.08 3.04 4.16
N ALA A 122 -2.23 1.73 4.30
CA ALA A 122 -3.06 0.92 3.43
C ALA A 122 -4.22 0.32 4.23
N HIS A 123 -5.34 0.07 3.56
CA HIS A 123 -6.49 -0.61 4.16
C HIS A 123 -6.19 -2.09 4.41
N PHE A 124 -5.40 -2.72 3.53
CA PHE A 124 -4.97 -4.11 3.64
C PHE A 124 -3.46 -4.23 3.47
N TYR A 125 -2.85 -5.05 4.31
CA TYR A 125 -1.47 -5.49 4.20
C TYR A 125 -1.48 -6.97 3.81
N ILE A 126 -0.97 -7.29 2.63
CA ILE A 126 -1.03 -8.62 2.03
C ILE A 126 0.37 -9.21 2.00
N LEU A 127 0.54 -10.42 2.53
CA LEU A 127 1.80 -11.14 2.54
C LEU A 127 1.83 -12.22 1.46
N ILE A 128 2.80 -12.10 0.56
CA ILE A 128 3.10 -13.08 -0.48
C ILE A 128 4.53 -13.58 -0.29
N GLN A 129 4.67 -14.89 -0.25
CA GLN A 129 5.96 -15.54 -0.36
C GLN A 129 6.29 -15.82 -1.82
N VAL A 130 7.50 -15.52 -2.26
CA VAL A 130 7.97 -15.86 -3.61
C VAL A 130 8.96 -17.00 -3.53
N SER A 131 8.72 -18.08 -4.27
CA SER A 131 9.64 -19.21 -4.39
C SER A 131 10.16 -19.30 -5.82
N VAL A 132 11.31 -18.66 -6.06
CA VAL A 132 11.96 -18.65 -7.39
C VAL A 132 12.32 -20.07 -7.84
N GLU A 133 12.79 -20.93 -6.92
CA GLU A 133 13.16 -22.31 -7.25
C GLU A 133 11.98 -23.19 -7.67
N GLU A 134 10.79 -22.94 -7.12
CA GLU A 134 9.59 -23.75 -7.39
C GLU A 134 8.69 -23.09 -8.45
N GLU A 135 9.09 -21.93 -8.98
CA GLU A 135 8.31 -21.16 -9.95
C GLU A 135 6.89 -20.80 -9.45
N GLU A 136 6.77 -20.55 -8.14
CA GLU A 136 5.49 -20.37 -7.46
C GLU A 136 5.55 -19.16 -6.51
N ALA A 137 4.41 -18.47 -6.36
CA ALA A 137 4.17 -17.53 -5.28
C ALA A 137 3.02 -18.01 -4.40
N ILE A 138 3.10 -17.77 -3.09
CA ILE A 138 2.12 -18.23 -2.12
C ILE A 138 1.53 -17.03 -1.40
N LEU A 139 0.22 -16.82 -1.55
CA LEU A 139 -0.52 -15.86 -0.74
C LEU A 139 -0.64 -16.42 0.67
N ILE A 140 0.18 -15.91 1.60
CA ILE A 140 0.16 -16.38 2.99
C ILE A 140 -1.07 -15.84 3.70
N GLY A 141 -1.41 -14.58 3.52
CA GLY A 141 -2.56 -14.00 4.17
C GLY A 141 -2.54 -12.50 4.16
N PHE A 142 -3.46 -11.91 4.90
CA PHE A 142 -3.59 -10.46 4.96
C PHE A 142 -4.04 -10.00 6.35
N ILE A 143 -3.86 -8.72 6.62
CA ILE A 143 -4.42 -8.04 7.79
C ILE A 143 -4.99 -6.69 7.38
N ARG A 144 -6.14 -6.33 7.96
CA ARG A 144 -6.73 -5.00 7.77
C ARG A 144 -6.06 -3.96 8.66
N HIS A 145 -6.05 -2.71 8.22
CA HIS A 145 -5.48 -1.59 8.99
C HIS A 145 -6.04 -1.47 10.41
N ASP A 146 -7.37 -1.51 10.54
CA ASP A 146 -8.04 -1.39 11.82
C ASP A 146 -7.73 -2.56 12.76
N GLN A 147 -7.63 -3.78 12.21
CA GLN A 147 -7.18 -4.96 12.94
C GLN A 147 -5.72 -4.87 13.35
N PHE A 148 -4.86 -4.31 12.49
CA PHE A 148 -3.46 -4.07 12.79
C PHE A 148 -3.32 -3.09 13.95
N LYS A 149 -4.05 -1.97 13.91
CA LYS A 149 -4.06 -0.92 14.93
C LYS A 149 -4.61 -1.37 16.28
N ASN A 150 -5.67 -2.17 16.28
CA ASN A 150 -6.31 -2.64 17.50
C ASN A 150 -5.52 -3.74 18.22
N ARG A 151 -4.41 -4.22 17.62
CA ARG A 151 -3.53 -5.21 18.23
C ARG A 151 -2.34 -4.53 18.88
N SER A 152 -1.95 -5.02 20.05
CA SER A 152 -0.71 -4.64 20.72
C SER A 152 0.49 -5.30 20.04
N LEU A 153 0.82 -4.84 18.84
CA LEU A 153 1.99 -5.31 18.09
C LEU A 153 3.26 -4.76 18.72
N GLN A 154 4.28 -5.61 18.83
CA GLN A 154 5.58 -5.18 19.34
C GLN A 154 6.31 -4.38 18.27
N LYS A 155 7.04 -3.35 18.72
CA LYS A 155 7.98 -2.63 17.87
C LYS A 155 9.39 -3.17 18.13
N ASN A 156 10.19 -3.25 17.08
CA ASN A 156 11.62 -3.53 17.20
C ASN A 156 12.37 -2.27 17.69
N GLU A 157 13.69 -2.39 17.88
CA GLU A 157 14.55 -1.31 18.37
C GLU A 157 14.58 -0.08 17.44
N ILE A 158 14.34 -0.29 16.14
CA ILE A 158 14.31 0.74 15.11
C ILE A 158 12.93 1.43 15.05
N GLY A 159 11.92 0.88 15.74
CA GLY A 159 10.57 1.41 15.80
C GLY A 159 9.60 0.86 14.74
N ASN A 160 10.02 -0.14 13.96
CA ASN A 160 9.16 -0.87 13.02
C ASN A 160 8.28 -1.87 13.78
N TYR A 161 7.07 -2.13 13.28
CA TYR A 161 6.19 -3.14 13.85
C TYR A 161 6.64 -4.54 13.40
N GLN A 162 6.65 -5.48 14.33
CA GLN A 162 6.84 -6.89 14.01
C GLN A 162 5.47 -7.59 13.88
N LEU A 163 5.15 -8.02 12.67
CA LEU A 163 3.92 -8.73 12.36
C LEU A 163 4.18 -10.23 12.34
N SER A 164 3.69 -10.95 13.36
CA SER A 164 3.77 -12.41 13.41
C SER A 164 2.82 -13.02 12.38
N LEU A 165 3.22 -14.12 11.74
CA LEU A 165 2.35 -14.83 10.79
C LEU A 165 1.02 -15.24 11.40
N THR A 166 1.02 -15.61 12.69
CA THR A 166 -0.18 -16.01 13.44
C THR A 166 -1.25 -14.91 13.53
N GLN A 167 -0.86 -13.67 13.23
CA GLN A 167 -1.73 -12.51 13.24
C GLN A 167 -2.43 -12.30 11.89
N LEU A 168 -2.01 -12.99 10.83
CA LEU A 168 -2.63 -12.87 9.52
C LEU A 168 -3.94 -13.66 9.45
N ASN A 169 -4.86 -13.17 8.62
CA ASN A 169 -5.97 -13.96 8.13
C ASN A 169 -5.49 -14.75 6.91
N TYR A 170 -5.44 -16.07 7.05
CA TYR A 170 -5.00 -17.00 6.02
C TYR A 170 -6.07 -17.30 4.97
N ASP A 171 -7.34 -17.00 5.24
CA ASP A 171 -8.43 -17.28 4.32
C ASP A 171 -8.54 -16.17 3.26
N SER A 172 -8.03 -16.48 2.07
CA SER A 172 -8.05 -15.58 0.92
C SER A 172 -9.47 -15.20 0.48
N SER A 173 -10.49 -16.01 0.81
CA SER A 173 -11.90 -15.69 0.54
C SER A 173 -12.34 -14.44 1.28
N HIS A 174 -11.89 -14.25 2.52
CA HIS A 174 -12.17 -13.04 3.29
C HIS A 174 -11.55 -11.80 2.64
N LEU A 175 -10.36 -11.91 2.07
CA LEU A 175 -9.72 -10.79 1.35
C LEU A 175 -10.58 -10.38 0.15
N ILE A 176 -11.02 -11.36 -0.66
CA ILE A 176 -11.84 -11.13 -1.85
C ILE A 176 -13.19 -10.51 -1.48
N LEU A 177 -13.84 -11.05 -0.45
CA LEU A 177 -15.13 -10.52 0.03
C LEU A 177 -14.99 -9.06 0.45
N ASN A 178 -13.93 -8.72 1.18
CA ASN A 178 -13.67 -7.35 1.59
C ASN A 178 -13.41 -6.45 0.36
N LEU A 179 -12.52 -6.85 -0.56
CA LEU A 179 -12.18 -6.04 -1.73
C LEU A 179 -13.36 -5.82 -2.68
N LYS A 180 -14.32 -6.74 -2.75
CA LYS A 180 -15.49 -6.65 -3.64
C LYS A 180 -16.69 -5.93 -3.02
N TYR A 181 -16.95 -6.17 -1.74
CA TYR A 181 -18.24 -5.81 -1.14
C TYR A 181 -18.14 -4.82 0.02
N LEU A 182 -16.93 -4.62 0.58
CA LEU A 182 -16.75 -3.61 1.62
C LEU A 182 -16.58 -2.24 0.96
N SER A 183 -17.07 -1.19 1.63
CA SER A 183 -16.77 0.19 1.24
C SER A 183 -15.41 0.60 1.82
N PRO A 184 -14.52 1.28 1.05
CA PRO A 184 -13.25 1.80 1.56
C PRO A 184 -13.39 2.64 2.84
N ALA A 185 -14.47 3.42 2.94
CA ALA A 185 -14.76 4.25 4.12
C ALA A 185 -15.01 3.45 5.42
N ALA A 186 -15.22 2.14 5.33
CA ALA A 186 -15.39 1.27 6.50
C ALA A 186 -14.08 1.00 7.24
N ILE A 187 -12.92 1.17 6.58
CA ILE A 187 -11.60 1.02 7.18
C ILE A 187 -10.98 2.41 7.28
N LYS A 188 -10.94 2.97 8.49
CA LYS A 188 -10.42 4.32 8.71
C LYS A 188 -8.90 4.32 8.65
N LEU A 189 -8.35 5.02 7.66
CA LEU A 189 -6.92 5.32 7.58
C LEU A 189 -6.58 6.58 8.40
N PRO A 190 -5.31 6.75 8.81
CA PRO A 190 -4.87 8.00 9.42
C PRO A 190 -5.10 9.16 8.45
N GLU A 191 -5.63 10.26 8.98
CA GLU A 191 -5.90 11.47 8.20
C GLU A 191 -4.72 12.45 8.31
N ASN A 192 -4.50 13.25 7.26
CA ASN A 192 -3.50 14.32 7.23
C ASN A 192 -3.92 15.50 8.12
N ALA A 193 -3.87 15.33 9.45
CA ALA A 193 -4.16 16.41 10.40
C ALA A 193 -3.24 17.63 10.17
N TRP A 194 -1.97 17.39 9.81
CA TRP A 194 -0.97 18.44 9.60
C TRP A 194 -1.27 19.37 8.42
N VAL A 195 -1.87 18.87 7.34
CA VAL A 195 -2.22 19.70 6.17
C VAL A 195 -3.38 20.63 6.51
N LEU A 196 -4.38 20.12 7.25
CA LEU A 196 -5.51 20.93 7.66
C LEU A 196 -5.10 21.99 8.68
N GLU A 197 -4.32 21.64 9.70
CA GLU A 197 -3.82 22.61 10.72
C GLU A 197 -2.90 23.68 10.12
N LYS A 198 -2.07 23.32 9.15
CA LYS A 198 -1.17 24.26 8.49
C LYS A 198 -1.92 25.18 7.53
N LEU A 199 -2.95 24.68 6.85
CA LEU A 199 -3.84 25.50 6.02
C LEU A 199 -4.74 26.39 6.87
N THR A 200 -5.29 25.92 7.98
CA THR A 200 -6.09 26.75 8.89
C THR A 200 -5.23 27.80 9.55
N SER A 201 -4.02 27.45 10.02
CA SER A 201 -3.07 28.44 10.56
C SER A 201 -2.63 29.46 9.50
N TRP A 202 -2.42 29.03 8.26
CA TRP A 202 -2.12 29.93 7.15
C TRP A 202 -3.32 30.84 6.81
N LEU A 203 -4.53 30.31 6.75
CA LEU A 203 -5.76 31.07 6.53
C LEU A 203 -6.01 32.07 7.66
N GLU A 204 -5.89 31.64 8.91
CA GLU A 204 -6.05 32.51 10.08
C GLU A 204 -5.04 33.66 10.07
N ARG A 205 -3.80 33.40 9.62
CA ARG A 205 -2.79 34.45 9.44
C ARG A 205 -3.16 35.45 8.32
N ILE A 206 -3.71 34.97 7.21
CA ILE A 206 -4.21 35.85 6.13
C ILE A 206 -5.38 36.71 6.60
N PHE A 207 -6.31 36.14 7.38
CA PHE A 207 -7.46 36.89 7.88
C PHE A 207 -7.11 37.89 8.98
N THR A 208 -5.98 37.71 9.67
CA THR A 208 -5.51 38.61 10.72
C THR A 208 -4.58 39.72 10.20
N GLU A 209 -3.82 39.48 9.12
CA GLU A 209 -2.96 40.48 8.48
C GLU A 209 -3.63 41.14 7.26
N ALA A 210 -4.77 41.82 7.46
CA ALA A 210 -5.43 42.69 6.48
C ALA A 210 -5.83 42.08 5.11
N TRP A 211 -6.81 42.72 4.44
CA TRP A 211 -7.25 42.32 3.11
C TRP A 211 -6.16 42.61 2.06
N GLN A 212 -5.50 41.56 1.55
CA GLN A 212 -4.63 41.65 0.37
C GLN A 212 -5.37 41.23 -0.92
N PRO A 213 -5.07 41.86 -2.07
CA PRO A 213 -5.55 41.42 -3.37
C PRO A 213 -5.10 39.98 -3.70
N VAL A 214 -5.95 39.22 -4.38
CA VAL A 214 -5.71 37.80 -4.73
C VAL A 214 -4.44 37.63 -5.59
N GLU A 215 -4.05 38.67 -6.31
CA GLU A 215 -2.89 38.72 -7.19
C GLU A 215 -1.56 38.73 -6.42
N GLU A 216 -1.50 39.32 -5.22
CA GLU A 216 -0.31 39.26 -4.34
C GLU A 216 -0.18 37.88 -3.68
N LEU A 217 -1.31 37.24 -3.35
CA LEU A 217 -1.36 35.91 -2.69
C LEU A 217 -0.85 34.78 -3.60
N LEU A 218 -0.99 34.90 -4.92
CA LEU A 218 -0.58 33.87 -5.89
C LEU A 218 0.83 34.07 -6.48
N GLY A 219 1.54 35.12 -6.04
CA GLY A 219 2.95 35.37 -6.32
C GLY A 219 3.40 34.99 -7.74
N ASN A 220 2.97 35.73 -8.78
CA ASN A 220 3.41 35.57 -10.18
C ASN A 220 3.49 34.13 -10.73
N ARG A 221 2.84 33.14 -10.12
CA ARG A 221 2.70 31.79 -10.67
C ARG A 221 1.40 31.73 -11.43
N LYS A 222 1.45 31.35 -12.71
CA LYS A 222 0.24 31.11 -13.50
C LYS A 222 -0.64 30.09 -12.75
N PRO A 223 -1.92 30.37 -12.51
CA PRO A 223 -2.77 29.50 -11.72
C PRO A 223 -3.01 28.18 -12.46
N ILE A 224 -2.77 27.06 -11.76
CA ILE A 224 -3.06 25.70 -12.27
C ILE A 224 -4.52 25.30 -12.00
N MET A 225 -5.27 26.10 -11.23
CA MET A 225 -6.67 25.81 -10.91
C MET A 225 -7.51 27.09 -10.90
N THR A 226 -8.58 27.11 -11.69
CA THR A 226 -9.60 28.15 -11.64
C THR A 226 -10.57 27.81 -10.51
N MET A 227 -10.48 28.50 -9.38
CA MET A 227 -11.49 28.38 -8.31
C MET A 227 -12.63 29.35 -8.59
N ALA A 228 -13.81 28.83 -8.91
CA ALA A 228 -15.03 29.62 -9.03
C ALA A 228 -15.78 29.59 -7.70
N PHE A 229 -15.85 30.74 -7.02
CA PHE A 229 -16.77 30.95 -5.90
C PHE A 229 -18.10 31.45 -6.46
N THR A 230 -19.12 30.59 -6.48
CA THR A 230 -20.51 31.04 -6.67
C THR A 230 -21.00 31.68 -5.38
N LEU A 231 -20.98 33.02 -5.34
CA LEU A 231 -21.65 33.78 -4.31
C LEU A 231 -23.14 33.87 -4.68
N GLU A 232 -23.98 32.99 -4.12
CA GLU A 232 -25.43 33.17 -4.18
C GLU A 232 -25.82 34.41 -3.36
N LYS A 233 -26.06 35.53 -4.04
CA LYS A 233 -26.68 36.71 -3.44
C LYS A 233 -28.19 36.51 -3.40
N THR A 234 -28.71 36.02 -2.28
CA THR A 234 -30.13 36.17 -1.94
C THR A 234 -30.37 37.63 -1.57
N THR A 235 -30.93 38.41 -2.49
CA THR A 235 -31.42 39.77 -2.21
C THR A 235 -32.88 39.67 -1.79
N GLU A 236 -33.15 39.62 -0.49
CA GLU A 236 -34.48 39.94 0.02
C GLU A 236 -34.71 41.44 -0.11
N LYS A 237 -35.60 41.80 -1.04
CA LYS A 237 -36.21 43.12 -1.11
C LYS A 237 -37.16 43.29 0.07
N LEU A 238 -36.89 44.26 0.93
CA LEU A 238 -37.89 44.85 1.83
C LEU A 238 -37.98 46.35 1.57
N SER A 239 -39.11 46.75 1.00
CA SER A 239 -39.69 48.09 0.96
C SER A 239 -41.18 47.88 0.63
N PRO A 240 -42.10 48.72 1.13
CA PRO A 240 -41.97 50.16 1.34
C PRO A 240 -41.97 50.62 2.80
#